data_AF-A0A4Y6PPY2-F1
#
_entry.id   AF-A0A4Y6PPY2-F1
#
_cell.length_a   1.000
_cell.length_b   1.000
_cell.length_c   1.000
_cell.angle_alpha   90.00
_cell.angle_beta   90.00
_cell.angle_gamma   90.00
#
_symmetry.space_group_name_H-M   'P 1'
#
loop_
_entity.id
_entity.type
_entity.pdbx_description
1 polymer ?
#
loop_
_entity_poly.entity_id
_entity_poly.type
_entity_poly.pdbx_seq_one_letter_code
_entity_poly.pdbx_strand_id
1 'polypeptide(L)'
;MTNLQNDLTRPIEIWVDAVDSTDILGAPEDFLVGYGAVCRAIARLLETGDAAYAPSLFTALAACEFVMAEHPSWTKKVGLPPLQPLSGDWLELLDDGSAELRLAASLSSLHPAGLASDGERIRPLRTHLEPIDYRDEAASVRWDFKATDEVVWDKEPDVDGLNAIFARRLKLWDGLPADFGRGAITARLADIDAFLRGETDEAKLSRLCFSLSLVDTWRLSDDPFEDEADETDVDPAYALLRLTYAGRPLGPEVPLNRDIHLLADRGDLDTAREFAGAHLRKHGYTIGRDDFTNELDARRVAAALLFPLSLEDRTRLAQSVDLSA
;
A
#
# COMPACT_ATOMS: atom_id res chain seq x y z
N MET A 1 -2.79 24.45 18.25
CA MET A 1 -3.70 23.71 17.35
C MET A 1 -3.98 24.48 16.06
N THR A 2 -4.35 25.77 16.09
CA THR A 2 -4.75 26.51 14.88
C THR A 2 -3.67 26.65 13.80
N ASN A 3 -2.38 26.81 14.15
CA ASN A 3 -1.31 26.90 13.15
C ASN A 3 -0.97 25.56 12.49
N LEU A 4 -0.97 24.45 13.27
CA LEU A 4 -0.67 23.12 12.74
C LEU A 4 -1.78 22.65 11.78
N GLN A 5 -3.05 22.88 12.13
CA GLN A 5 -4.17 22.55 11.25
C GLN A 5 -4.13 23.34 9.93
N ASN A 6 -3.75 24.63 9.97
CA ASN A 6 -3.60 25.44 8.76
C ASN A 6 -2.46 24.97 7.85
N ASP A 7 -1.37 24.45 8.44
CA ASP A 7 -0.25 23.92 7.65
C ASP A 7 -0.62 22.56 7.00
N LEU A 8 -1.41 21.73 7.69
CA LEU A 8 -1.88 20.43 7.17
C LEU A 8 -2.88 20.54 6.03
N THR A 9 -3.79 21.50 6.07
CA THR A 9 -4.84 21.69 5.05
C THR A 9 -4.34 22.44 3.83
N ARG A 10 -3.20 23.11 3.91
CA ARG A 10 -2.72 24.02 2.86
C ARG A 10 -2.64 23.39 1.45
N PRO A 11 -2.11 22.16 1.26
CA PRO A 11 -2.08 21.54 -0.06
C PRO A 11 -3.49 21.26 -0.61
N ILE A 12 -4.45 20.94 0.27
CA ILE A 12 -5.84 20.68 -0.09
C ILE A 12 -6.53 21.98 -0.47
N GLU A 13 -6.32 23.06 0.28
CA GLU A 13 -6.85 24.40 -0.06
C GLU A 13 -6.34 24.87 -1.42
N ILE A 14 -5.05 24.69 -1.72
CA ILE A 14 -4.47 25.03 -3.04
C ILE A 14 -5.16 24.25 -4.17
N TRP A 15 -5.45 22.97 -3.94
CA TRP A 15 -6.15 22.14 -4.91
C TRP A 15 -7.61 22.58 -5.08
N VAL A 16 -8.32 22.90 -3.99
CA VAL A 16 -9.67 23.48 -4.02
C VAL A 16 -9.69 24.80 -4.80
N ASP A 17 -8.75 25.71 -4.54
CA ASP A 17 -8.62 26.96 -5.28
C ASP A 17 -8.39 26.72 -6.79
N ALA A 18 -7.63 25.68 -7.14
CA ALA A 18 -7.41 25.30 -8.53
C ALA A 18 -8.70 24.79 -9.20
N VAL A 19 -9.52 24.01 -8.48
CA VAL A 19 -10.82 23.54 -8.99
C VAL A 19 -11.79 24.71 -9.15
N ASP A 20 -11.90 25.59 -8.14
CA ASP A 20 -12.81 26.75 -8.17
C ASP A 20 -12.46 27.78 -9.24
N SER A 21 -11.17 27.91 -9.59
CA SER A 21 -10.70 28.81 -10.65
C SER A 21 -10.79 28.21 -12.05
N THR A 22 -11.13 26.94 -12.18
CA THR A 22 -11.20 26.22 -13.46
C THR A 22 -12.63 26.13 -13.97
N ASP A 23 -12.84 26.32 -15.28
CA ASP A 23 -14.13 26.01 -15.92
C ASP A 23 -14.29 24.50 -16.05
N ILE A 24 -14.91 23.89 -15.04
CA ILE A 24 -15.18 22.45 -14.96
C ILE A 24 -16.46 22.04 -15.73
N LEU A 25 -16.89 22.81 -16.73
CA LEU A 25 -18.04 22.47 -17.57
C LEU A 25 -17.91 21.07 -18.17
N GLY A 26 -18.92 20.23 -17.94
CA GLY A 26 -18.94 18.84 -18.37
C GLY A 26 -18.13 17.89 -17.49
N ALA A 27 -17.82 18.30 -16.25
CA ALA A 27 -17.30 17.40 -15.23
C ALA A 27 -18.19 16.15 -15.04
N PRO A 28 -17.59 14.97 -14.83
CA PRO A 28 -18.33 13.80 -14.39
C PRO A 28 -19.14 14.10 -13.13
N GLU A 29 -20.34 13.52 -13.03
CA GLU A 29 -21.23 13.73 -11.88
C GLU A 29 -20.57 13.31 -10.57
N ASP A 30 -19.88 12.18 -10.58
CA ASP A 30 -19.17 11.65 -9.42
C ASP A 30 -18.04 12.57 -8.94
N PHE A 31 -17.37 13.29 -9.86
CA PHE A 31 -16.40 14.33 -9.50
C PHE A 31 -17.08 15.49 -8.76
N LEU A 32 -18.23 15.96 -9.24
CA LEU A 32 -18.97 17.06 -8.61
C LEU A 32 -19.49 16.67 -7.22
N VAL A 33 -19.97 15.44 -7.06
CA VAL A 33 -20.41 14.89 -5.77
C VAL A 33 -19.24 14.80 -4.79
N GLY A 34 -18.12 14.20 -5.23
CA GLY A 34 -16.89 14.10 -4.45
C GLY A 34 -16.35 15.47 -4.06
N TYR A 35 -16.27 16.41 -5.01
CA TYR A 35 -15.77 17.76 -4.76
C TYR A 35 -16.64 18.51 -3.75
N GLY A 36 -17.96 18.42 -3.88
CA GLY A 36 -18.88 18.98 -2.89
C GLY A 36 -18.67 18.38 -1.49
N ALA A 37 -18.32 17.09 -1.39
CA ALA A 37 -17.98 16.46 -0.12
C ALA A 37 -16.63 16.95 0.44
N VAL A 38 -15.61 17.15 -0.41
CA VAL A 38 -14.34 17.80 -0.03
C VAL A 38 -14.59 19.17 0.58
N CYS A 39 -15.31 20.06 -0.13
CA CYS A 39 -15.58 21.42 0.34
C CYS A 39 -16.31 21.44 1.69
N ARG A 40 -17.29 20.53 1.90
CA ARG A 40 -17.99 20.43 3.18
C ARG A 40 -17.07 19.92 4.30
N ALA A 41 -16.30 18.88 4.04
CA ALA A 41 -15.45 18.26 5.05
C ALA A 41 -14.30 19.18 5.47
N ILE A 42 -13.63 19.84 4.52
CA ILE A 42 -12.54 20.78 4.83
C ILE A 42 -13.06 22.02 5.56
N ALA A 43 -14.21 22.56 5.16
CA ALA A 43 -14.82 23.70 5.86
C ALA A 43 -15.15 23.33 7.32
N ARG A 44 -15.73 22.15 7.56
CA ARG A 44 -16.02 21.67 8.91
C ARG A 44 -14.76 21.47 9.74
N LEU A 45 -13.72 20.89 9.16
CA LEU A 45 -12.44 20.70 9.83
C LEU A 45 -11.82 22.05 10.23
N LEU A 46 -11.83 23.04 9.33
CA LEU A 46 -11.30 24.39 9.60
C LEU A 46 -12.16 25.19 10.61
N GLU A 47 -13.48 25.05 10.56
CA GLU A 47 -14.41 25.73 11.47
C GLU A 47 -14.33 25.19 12.91
N THR A 48 -14.28 23.87 13.05
CA THR A 48 -14.45 23.20 14.36
C THR A 48 -13.13 22.72 14.95
N GLY A 49 -12.12 22.50 14.12
CA GLY A 49 -10.89 21.81 14.49
C GLY A 49 -11.09 20.32 14.82
N ASP A 50 -12.27 19.75 14.54
CA ASP A 50 -12.62 18.37 14.89
C ASP A 50 -12.05 17.37 13.89
N ALA A 51 -11.14 16.52 14.36
CA ALA A 51 -10.48 15.48 13.57
C ALA A 51 -11.47 14.44 13.01
N ALA A 52 -12.68 14.32 13.56
CA ALA A 52 -13.70 13.39 13.08
C ALA A 52 -14.09 13.62 11.61
N TYR A 53 -13.80 14.79 11.03
CA TYR A 53 -14.03 15.07 9.62
C TYR A 53 -12.90 14.60 8.68
N ALA A 54 -11.72 14.25 9.20
CA ALA A 54 -10.57 13.85 8.39
C ALA A 54 -10.83 12.59 7.54
N PRO A 55 -11.43 11.48 8.07
CA PRO A 55 -11.71 10.31 7.24
C PRO A 55 -12.67 10.61 6.08
N SER A 56 -13.68 11.44 6.31
CA SER A 56 -14.63 11.86 5.27
C SER A 56 -13.96 12.74 4.21
N LEU A 57 -13.06 13.63 4.61
CA LEU A 57 -12.27 14.46 3.70
C LEU A 57 -11.38 13.59 2.81
N PHE A 58 -10.64 12.64 3.38
CA PHE A 58 -9.73 11.75 2.65
C PHE A 58 -10.45 10.80 1.71
N THR A 59 -11.63 10.31 2.12
CA THR A 59 -12.49 9.50 1.24
C THR A 59 -12.95 10.32 0.03
N ALA A 60 -13.37 11.57 0.26
CA ALA A 60 -13.83 12.45 -0.80
C ALA A 60 -12.69 12.88 -1.75
N LEU A 61 -11.49 13.15 -1.23
CA LEU A 61 -10.31 13.47 -2.04
C LEU A 61 -9.92 12.29 -2.94
N ALA A 62 -9.85 11.08 -2.39
CA ALA A 62 -9.55 9.88 -3.16
C ALA A 62 -10.58 9.64 -4.27
N ALA A 63 -11.87 9.84 -3.99
CA ALA A 63 -12.92 9.73 -5.01
C ALA A 63 -12.72 10.75 -6.15
N CYS A 64 -12.38 12.00 -5.84
CA CYS A 64 -12.09 13.01 -6.86
C CYS A 64 -10.89 12.64 -7.73
N GLU A 65 -9.79 12.20 -7.12
CA GLU A 65 -8.57 11.81 -7.84
C GLU A 65 -8.81 10.58 -8.73
N PHE A 66 -9.56 9.59 -8.23
CA PHE A 66 -9.95 8.41 -9.01
C PHE A 66 -10.78 8.79 -10.24
N VAL A 67 -11.81 9.62 -10.08
CA VAL A 67 -12.63 10.09 -11.21
C VAL A 67 -11.78 10.89 -12.21
N MET A 68 -10.84 11.72 -11.75
CA MET A 68 -9.91 12.41 -12.64
C MET A 68 -9.00 11.43 -13.41
N ALA A 69 -8.56 10.35 -12.76
CA ALA A 69 -7.75 9.31 -13.37
C ALA A 69 -8.51 8.52 -14.45
N GLU A 70 -9.78 8.18 -14.20
CA GLU A 70 -10.65 7.46 -15.14
C GLU A 70 -11.10 8.32 -16.34
N HIS A 71 -11.09 9.64 -16.21
CA HIS A 71 -11.53 10.58 -17.25
C HIS A 71 -10.38 11.43 -17.82
N PRO A 72 -9.32 10.82 -18.39
CA PRO A 72 -8.09 11.52 -18.77
C PRO A 72 -8.32 12.61 -19.83
N SER A 73 -9.26 12.41 -20.76
CA SER A 73 -9.58 13.41 -21.78
C SER A 73 -10.24 14.66 -21.19
N TRP A 74 -11.10 14.49 -20.18
CA TRP A 74 -11.72 15.61 -19.48
C TRP A 74 -10.67 16.30 -18.60
N THR A 75 -9.97 15.55 -17.74
CA THR A 75 -8.95 16.08 -16.81
C THR A 75 -7.88 16.90 -17.55
N LYS A 76 -7.37 16.40 -18.69
CA LYS A 76 -6.41 17.14 -19.54
C LYS A 76 -7.00 18.42 -20.14
N LYS A 77 -8.27 18.39 -20.56
CA LYS A 77 -8.95 19.52 -21.18
C LYS A 77 -9.13 20.66 -20.19
N VAL A 78 -9.55 20.34 -18.96
CA VAL A 78 -9.75 21.35 -17.91
C VAL A 78 -8.43 21.76 -17.25
N GLY A 79 -7.39 20.92 -17.36
CA GLY A 79 -6.05 21.25 -16.87
C GLY A 79 -5.90 21.12 -15.35
N LEU A 80 -6.77 20.35 -14.69
CA LEU A 80 -6.68 20.12 -13.25
C LEU A 80 -5.45 19.26 -12.91
N PRO A 81 -4.58 19.70 -12.00
CA PRO A 81 -3.46 18.89 -11.53
C PRO A 81 -3.95 17.80 -10.55
N PRO A 82 -3.18 16.70 -10.39
CA PRO A 82 -3.42 15.79 -9.29
C PRO A 82 -3.11 16.48 -7.96
N LEU A 83 -3.81 16.07 -6.89
CA LEU A 83 -3.53 16.50 -5.53
C LEU A 83 -2.07 16.17 -5.17
N GLN A 84 -1.35 17.15 -4.66
CA GLN A 84 0.04 16.96 -4.24
C GLN A 84 0.12 16.13 -2.95
N PRO A 85 1.23 15.40 -2.69
CA PRO A 85 1.33 14.55 -1.52
C PRO A 85 1.08 15.34 -0.22
N LEU A 86 0.26 14.76 0.66
CA LEU A 86 -0.12 15.33 1.94
C LEU A 86 0.86 14.92 3.05
N SER A 87 0.97 15.73 4.11
CA SER A 87 1.87 15.44 5.24
C SER A 87 1.53 14.12 5.92
N GLY A 88 2.56 13.40 6.36
CA GLY A 88 2.42 12.18 7.18
C GLY A 88 1.65 12.39 8.49
N ASP A 89 1.63 13.62 9.03
CA ASP A 89 0.89 13.99 10.23
C ASP A 89 -0.62 13.73 10.12
N TRP A 90 -1.16 13.59 8.89
CA TRP A 90 -2.56 13.20 8.69
C TRP A 90 -2.88 11.80 9.22
N LEU A 91 -1.89 10.92 9.37
CA LEU A 91 -2.10 9.56 9.87
C LEU A 91 -2.67 9.55 11.30
N GLU A 92 -2.17 10.41 12.19
CA GLU A 92 -2.67 10.52 13.57
C GLU A 92 -4.15 10.94 13.62
N LEU A 93 -4.59 11.77 12.66
CA LEU A 93 -5.97 12.24 12.56
C LEU A 93 -6.90 11.22 11.91
N LEU A 94 -6.35 10.30 11.13
CA LEU A 94 -7.09 9.27 10.43
C LEU A 94 -7.21 7.98 11.23
N ASP A 95 -6.31 7.74 12.18
CA ASP A 95 -6.28 6.50 12.97
C ASP A 95 -7.60 6.26 13.71
N ASP A 96 -8.30 5.21 13.28
CA ASP A 96 -9.55 4.73 13.86
C ASP A 96 -9.35 3.45 14.69
N GLY A 97 -8.09 3.04 14.92
CA GLY A 97 -7.71 1.84 15.66
C GLY A 97 -7.95 0.54 14.91
N SER A 98 -8.39 0.57 13.65
CA SER A 98 -8.73 -0.63 12.88
C SER A 98 -7.52 -1.29 12.21
N ALA A 99 -7.62 -2.61 11.99
CA ALA A 99 -6.62 -3.36 11.23
C ALA A 99 -6.54 -2.88 9.79
N GLU A 100 -7.67 -2.52 9.17
CA GLU A 100 -7.72 -2.04 7.78
C GLU A 100 -6.91 -0.77 7.59
N LEU A 101 -6.96 0.16 8.55
CA LEU A 101 -6.20 1.40 8.48
C LEU A 101 -4.70 1.16 8.63
N ARG A 102 -4.28 0.34 9.61
CA ARG A 102 -2.86 0.01 9.80
C ARG A 102 -2.30 -0.73 8.59
N LEU A 103 -3.04 -1.70 8.04
CA LEU A 103 -2.67 -2.40 6.81
C LEU A 103 -2.56 -1.43 5.63
N ALA A 104 -3.54 -0.57 5.41
CA ALA A 104 -3.50 0.43 4.34
C ALA A 104 -2.30 1.40 4.49
N ALA A 105 -2.01 1.84 5.72
CA ALA A 105 -0.89 2.72 6.01
C ALA A 105 0.46 2.03 5.75
N SER A 106 0.58 0.75 6.11
CA SER A 106 1.77 -0.05 5.82
C SER A 106 2.00 -0.15 4.30
N LEU A 107 0.94 -0.36 3.51
CA LEU A 107 1.01 -0.40 2.05
C LEU A 107 1.37 0.96 1.44
N SER A 108 0.76 2.05 1.91
CA SER A 108 1.07 3.39 1.39
C SER A 108 2.53 3.78 1.66
N SER A 109 3.10 3.26 2.75
CA SER A 109 4.48 3.53 3.18
C SER A 109 5.55 2.72 2.44
N LEU A 110 5.15 1.81 1.53
CA LEU A 110 6.09 0.99 0.76
C LEU A 110 7.09 1.89 0.05
N HIS A 111 8.37 1.68 0.36
CA HIS A 111 9.42 2.51 -0.20
C HIS A 111 9.48 2.35 -1.73
N PRO A 112 9.67 3.45 -2.46
CA PRO A 112 10.16 3.36 -3.82
C PRO A 112 11.57 2.77 -3.76
N ALA A 113 11.80 1.62 -4.40
CA ALA A 113 13.12 1.01 -4.45
C ALA A 113 13.96 1.60 -5.60
N GLY A 114 15.27 1.29 -5.59
CA GLY A 114 16.24 1.79 -6.55
C GLY A 114 15.93 1.49 -8.02
N LEU A 115 16.80 2.00 -8.90
CA LEU A 115 16.74 1.78 -10.35
C LEU A 115 16.97 0.31 -10.70
N ALA A 116 15.96 -0.33 -11.30
CA ALA A 116 16.03 -1.66 -11.88
C ALA A 116 17.07 -1.71 -13.00
N SER A 117 17.46 -2.91 -13.42
CA SER A 117 18.53 -3.10 -14.41
C SER A 117 18.22 -2.50 -15.79
N ASP A 118 16.95 -2.28 -16.10
CA ASP A 118 16.44 -1.62 -17.31
C ASP A 118 16.28 -0.10 -17.16
N GLY A 119 16.60 0.45 -15.99
CA GLY A 119 16.45 1.86 -15.66
C GLY A 119 15.05 2.24 -15.14
N GLU A 120 14.11 1.30 -15.01
CA GLU A 120 12.81 1.54 -14.36
C GLU A 120 12.98 1.65 -12.85
N ARG A 121 12.09 2.37 -12.14
CA ARG A 121 12.14 2.48 -10.68
C ARG A 121 10.92 1.85 -10.09
N ILE A 122 11.07 1.20 -8.93
CA ILE A 122 9.90 0.86 -8.13
C ILE A 122 9.37 2.16 -7.54
N ARG A 123 8.11 2.44 -7.82
CA ARG A 123 7.45 3.69 -7.46
C ARG A 123 6.57 3.52 -6.21
N PRO A 124 6.12 4.63 -5.60
CA PRO A 124 5.19 4.61 -4.47
C PRO A 124 3.88 3.91 -4.84
N LEU A 125 3.12 3.45 -3.84
CA LEU A 125 1.85 2.74 -4.04
C LEU A 125 0.92 3.47 -5.02
N ARG A 126 0.81 4.80 -4.91
CA ARG A 126 -0.11 5.62 -5.69
C ARG A 126 0.04 5.47 -7.21
N THR A 127 1.24 5.19 -7.72
CA THR A 127 1.44 5.01 -9.18
C THR A 127 0.82 3.71 -9.71
N HIS A 128 0.49 2.78 -8.81
CA HIS A 128 -0.27 1.58 -9.15
C HIS A 128 -1.78 1.79 -9.13
N LEU A 129 -2.23 2.89 -8.51
CA LEU A 129 -3.64 3.28 -8.37
C LEU A 129 -4.05 4.29 -9.44
N GLU A 130 -3.14 5.19 -9.82
CA GLU A 130 -3.42 6.34 -10.66
C GLU A 130 -2.28 6.60 -11.65
N PRO A 131 -2.58 7.12 -12.86
CA PRO A 131 -1.58 7.38 -13.89
C PRO A 131 -0.81 8.67 -13.59
N ILE A 132 0.10 8.60 -12.62
CA ILE A 132 0.91 9.72 -12.15
C ILE A 132 2.42 9.49 -12.31
N ASP A 133 3.11 10.57 -12.63
CA ASP A 133 4.57 10.69 -12.57
C ASP A 133 4.97 11.28 -11.21
N TYR A 134 5.68 10.50 -10.40
CA TYR A 134 6.17 10.93 -9.09
C TYR A 134 7.59 11.49 -9.21
N ARG A 135 7.77 12.76 -8.85
CA ARG A 135 9.04 13.47 -8.96
C ARG A 135 9.68 13.66 -7.60
N ASP A 136 10.60 12.75 -7.29
CA ASP A 136 11.24 12.65 -5.98
C ASP A 136 11.88 13.97 -5.53
N GLU A 137 12.74 14.57 -6.37
CA GLU A 137 13.46 15.82 -6.08
C GLU A 137 12.56 17.01 -5.71
N ALA A 138 11.33 17.02 -6.22
CA ALA A 138 10.38 18.12 -6.04
C ALA A 138 9.24 17.77 -5.08
N ALA A 139 9.23 16.57 -4.50
CA ALA A 139 8.12 16.03 -3.71
C ALA A 139 6.75 16.31 -4.36
N SER A 140 6.66 16.13 -5.68
CA SER A 140 5.51 16.55 -6.47
C SER A 140 5.02 15.45 -7.39
N VAL A 141 3.73 15.49 -7.71
CA VAL A 141 3.09 14.56 -8.64
C VAL A 141 2.48 15.30 -9.82
N ARG A 142 2.47 14.64 -10.98
CA ARG A 142 1.80 15.12 -12.19
C ARG A 142 1.07 13.99 -12.87
N TRP A 143 0.00 14.29 -13.59
CA TRP A 143 -0.62 13.32 -14.45
C TRP A 143 0.34 12.84 -15.53
N ASP A 144 0.49 11.53 -15.66
CA ASP A 144 1.11 10.85 -16.79
C ASP A 144 0.17 9.77 -17.34
N PHE A 145 -0.85 10.24 -18.04
CA PHE A 145 -1.83 9.39 -18.73
C PHE A 145 -1.24 8.57 -19.90
N LYS A 146 0.08 8.57 -20.11
CA LYS A 146 0.76 7.63 -21.02
C LYS A 146 1.36 6.44 -20.27
N ALA A 147 1.59 6.56 -18.96
CA ALA A 147 2.13 5.51 -18.11
C ALA A 147 1.04 4.53 -17.62
N THR A 148 0.25 3.98 -18.55
CA THR A 148 -0.88 3.10 -18.19
C THR A 148 -0.45 1.74 -17.67
N ASP A 149 0.75 1.27 -18.03
CA ASP A 149 1.22 -0.08 -17.68
C ASP A 149 1.61 -0.24 -16.20
N GLU A 150 1.74 0.87 -15.47
CA GLU A 150 2.01 0.88 -14.03
C GLU A 150 0.73 0.83 -13.19
N VAL A 151 -0.38 1.31 -13.75
CA VAL A 151 -1.71 1.34 -13.12
C VAL A 151 -2.35 -0.03 -13.30
N VAL A 152 -2.42 -0.78 -12.21
CA VAL A 152 -2.95 -2.15 -12.21
C VAL A 152 -4.26 -2.26 -11.43
N TRP A 153 -4.68 -1.17 -10.77
CA TRP A 153 -5.91 -1.11 -10.01
C TRP A 153 -7.04 -0.49 -10.84
N ASP A 154 -8.01 -1.29 -11.30
CA ASP A 154 -8.95 -0.84 -12.33
C ASP A 154 -10.35 -0.45 -11.86
N LYS A 155 -10.94 -1.00 -10.78
CA LYS A 155 -12.33 -0.62 -10.37
C LYS A 155 -12.68 -0.69 -8.90
N GLU A 156 -12.49 -1.82 -8.24
CA GLU A 156 -12.77 -1.95 -6.81
C GLU A 156 -11.62 -2.69 -6.13
N PRO A 157 -11.17 -2.21 -4.97
CA PRO A 157 -9.98 -2.78 -4.39
C PRO A 157 -10.33 -4.04 -3.60
N ASP A 158 -9.69 -5.16 -3.95
CA ASP A 158 -9.83 -6.48 -3.36
C ASP A 158 -8.46 -7.21 -3.32
N VAL A 159 -8.48 -8.49 -2.94
CA VAL A 159 -7.31 -9.38 -2.96
C VAL A 159 -6.63 -9.41 -4.33
N ASP A 160 -7.38 -9.29 -5.42
CA ASP A 160 -6.86 -9.37 -6.79
C ASP A 160 -6.05 -8.12 -7.13
N GLY A 161 -6.52 -6.95 -6.72
CA GLY A 161 -5.78 -5.69 -6.86
C GLY A 161 -4.45 -5.72 -6.11
N LEU A 162 -4.44 -6.24 -4.87
CA LEU A 162 -3.20 -6.40 -4.09
C LEU A 162 -2.22 -7.38 -4.77
N ASN A 163 -2.71 -8.51 -5.28
CA ASN A 163 -1.90 -9.47 -6.04
C ASN A 163 -1.35 -8.86 -7.34
N ALA A 164 -2.16 -8.08 -8.06
CA ALA A 164 -1.73 -7.40 -9.28
C ALA A 164 -0.61 -6.39 -9.00
N ILE A 165 -0.71 -5.63 -7.90
CA ILE A 165 0.36 -4.75 -7.44
C ILE A 165 1.62 -5.54 -7.12
N PHE A 166 1.52 -6.59 -6.31
CA PHE A 166 2.68 -7.34 -5.90
C PHE A 166 3.36 -8.03 -7.09
N ALA A 167 2.59 -8.61 -8.01
CA ALA A 167 3.09 -9.17 -9.26
C ALA A 167 3.83 -8.12 -10.12
N ARG A 168 3.29 -6.90 -10.23
CA ARG A 168 3.95 -5.80 -10.94
C ARG A 168 5.25 -5.39 -10.25
N ARG A 169 5.25 -5.25 -8.93
CA ARG A 169 6.47 -4.91 -8.15
C ARG A 169 7.53 -5.99 -8.26
N LEU A 170 7.14 -7.27 -8.20
CA LEU A 170 8.03 -8.40 -8.44
C LEU A 170 8.64 -8.35 -9.84
N LYS A 171 7.85 -7.98 -10.87
CA LYS A 171 8.32 -7.79 -12.25
C LYS A 171 9.42 -6.74 -12.36
N LEU A 172 9.24 -5.61 -11.67
CA LEU A 172 10.20 -4.50 -11.63
C LEU A 172 11.45 -4.81 -10.80
N TRP A 173 11.40 -5.81 -9.93
CA TRP A 173 12.50 -6.13 -9.02
C TRP A 173 13.74 -6.77 -9.67
N ASP A 174 13.69 -7.23 -10.93
CA ASP A 174 14.74 -8.07 -11.53
C ASP A 174 16.18 -7.52 -11.33
N GLY A 175 16.90 -7.99 -10.30
CA GLY A 175 18.26 -7.55 -9.94
C GLY A 175 18.40 -6.36 -8.98
N LEU A 176 17.35 -5.90 -8.31
CA LEU A 176 17.41 -4.81 -7.31
C LEU A 176 17.97 -5.24 -5.93
N PRO A 177 18.65 -4.34 -5.18
CA PRO A 177 19.31 -4.65 -3.91
C PRO A 177 18.33 -4.98 -2.79
N ALA A 178 18.73 -5.80 -1.81
CA ALA A 178 18.02 -6.42 -0.66
C ALA A 178 16.95 -5.65 0.18
N ASP A 179 16.27 -4.62 -0.33
CA ASP A 179 15.25 -3.85 0.38
C ASP A 179 13.83 -4.04 -0.21
N PHE A 180 13.57 -5.16 -0.91
CA PHE A 180 12.23 -5.47 -1.44
C PHE A 180 11.23 -5.57 -0.30
N GLY A 181 10.08 -4.90 -0.44
CA GLY A 181 9.03 -4.94 0.57
C GLY A 181 9.36 -4.17 1.85
N ARG A 182 10.32 -3.23 1.82
CA ARG A 182 10.50 -2.26 2.91
C ARG A 182 9.39 -1.20 2.89
N GLY A 183 8.85 -0.88 4.05
CA GLY A 183 7.99 0.29 4.27
C GLY A 183 8.51 1.12 5.45
N ALA A 184 8.12 2.39 5.51
CA ALA A 184 8.34 3.21 6.71
C ALA A 184 7.41 2.80 7.86
N ILE A 185 6.25 2.23 7.50
CA ILE A 185 5.25 1.66 8.41
C ILE A 185 5.21 0.15 8.16
N THR A 186 5.23 -0.64 9.21
CA THR A 186 5.19 -2.11 9.10
C THR A 186 3.84 -2.67 9.54
N ALA A 187 3.36 -3.70 8.85
CA ALA A 187 2.15 -4.40 9.23
C ALA A 187 2.42 -5.30 10.45
N ARG A 188 1.50 -5.27 11.40
CA ARG A 188 1.54 -6.15 12.58
C ARG A 188 1.13 -7.56 12.21
N LEU A 189 1.70 -8.56 12.86
CA LEU A 189 1.34 -9.95 12.62
C LEU A 189 -0.14 -10.25 12.88
N ALA A 190 -0.78 -9.64 13.90
CA ALA A 190 -2.23 -9.81 14.11
C ALA A 190 -3.09 -9.21 13.00
N ASP A 191 -2.72 -8.05 12.46
CA ASP A 191 -3.47 -7.44 11.37
C ASP A 191 -3.35 -8.30 10.10
N ILE A 192 -2.16 -8.86 9.84
CA ILE A 192 -1.93 -9.82 8.76
C ILE A 192 -2.77 -11.08 8.97
N ASP A 193 -2.77 -11.62 10.18
CA ASP A 193 -3.51 -12.83 10.53
C ASP A 193 -5.03 -12.64 10.37
N ALA A 194 -5.56 -11.50 10.80
CA ALA A 194 -6.95 -11.11 10.55
C ALA A 194 -7.27 -11.00 9.04
N PHE A 195 -6.36 -10.41 8.25
CA PHE A 195 -6.52 -10.34 6.80
C PHE A 195 -6.51 -11.73 6.13
N LEU A 196 -5.60 -12.62 6.57
CA LEU A 196 -5.49 -13.99 6.08
C LEU A 196 -6.75 -14.81 6.36
N ARG A 197 -7.37 -14.62 7.52
CA ARG A 197 -8.64 -15.29 7.91
C ARG A 197 -9.90 -14.63 7.33
N GLY A 198 -9.75 -13.53 6.59
CA GLY A 198 -10.88 -12.80 6.01
C GLY A 198 -11.73 -12.07 7.05
N GLU A 199 -11.12 -11.70 8.17
CA GLU A 199 -11.79 -10.97 9.27
C GLU A 199 -11.77 -9.45 9.05
N THR A 200 -10.97 -8.96 8.10
CA THR A 200 -10.90 -7.54 7.69
C THR A 200 -12.03 -7.17 6.71
N ASP A 201 -12.57 -5.96 6.83
CA ASP A 201 -13.44 -5.35 5.82
C ASP A 201 -12.59 -4.91 4.61
N GLU A 202 -12.57 -5.75 3.57
CA GLU A 202 -11.81 -5.49 2.36
C GLU A 202 -12.23 -4.20 1.69
N ALA A 203 -13.53 -3.92 1.57
CA ALA A 203 -14.01 -2.69 0.95
C ALA A 203 -13.52 -1.44 1.72
N LYS A 204 -13.38 -1.53 3.04
CA LYS A 204 -12.77 -0.48 3.87
C LYS A 204 -11.26 -0.38 3.64
N LEU A 205 -10.51 -1.48 3.77
CA LEU A 205 -9.05 -1.53 3.52
C LEU A 205 -8.70 -0.87 2.19
N SER A 206 -9.46 -1.24 1.19
CA SER A 206 -9.39 -0.78 -0.18
C SER A 206 -9.58 0.72 -0.35
N ARG A 207 -10.66 1.29 0.21
CA ARG A 207 -10.85 2.74 0.23
C ARG A 207 -9.70 3.45 0.95
N LEU A 208 -9.23 2.87 2.05
CA LEU A 208 -8.12 3.42 2.83
C LEU A 208 -6.80 3.36 2.05
N CYS A 209 -6.53 2.33 1.25
CA CYS A 209 -5.35 2.27 0.39
C CYS A 209 -5.31 3.46 -0.59
N PHE A 210 -6.45 3.78 -1.22
CA PHE A 210 -6.55 4.96 -2.09
C PHE A 210 -6.36 6.26 -1.30
N SER A 211 -7.09 6.44 -0.20
CA SER A 211 -6.99 7.63 0.63
C SER A 211 -5.59 7.88 1.19
N LEU A 212 -4.95 6.85 1.75
CA LEU A 212 -3.61 6.95 2.33
C LEU A 212 -2.50 7.02 1.28
N SER A 213 -2.76 6.62 0.03
CA SER A 213 -1.83 6.85 -1.07
C SER A 213 -1.60 8.34 -1.38
N LEU A 214 -2.53 9.21 -0.95
CA LEU A 214 -2.40 10.66 -1.06
C LEU A 214 -1.42 11.24 -0.02
N VAL A 215 -1.07 10.47 1.02
CA VAL A 215 -0.17 10.87 2.09
C VAL A 215 1.26 10.43 1.76
N ASP A 216 2.24 11.30 2.00
CA ASP A 216 3.67 11.04 1.81
C ASP A 216 4.26 10.16 2.92
N THR A 217 3.71 8.96 3.10
CA THR A 217 4.01 8.06 4.22
C THR A 217 5.37 7.37 4.13
N TRP A 218 5.93 7.20 2.94
CA TRP A 218 7.22 6.53 2.75
C TRP A 218 8.43 7.41 3.09
N ARG A 219 8.21 8.71 3.36
CA ARG A 219 9.24 9.67 3.82
C ARG A 219 9.20 9.91 5.33
N LEU A 220 8.34 9.20 6.05
CA LEU A 220 8.31 9.24 7.52
C LEU A 220 9.67 8.82 8.10
N SER A 221 10.09 9.49 9.17
CA SER A 221 11.29 9.12 9.91
C SER A 221 11.07 7.90 10.79
N ASP A 222 9.85 7.74 11.32
CA ASP A 222 9.46 6.76 12.33
C ASP A 222 8.07 6.20 12.02
N ASP A 223 7.77 4.98 12.52
CA ASP A 223 6.47 4.34 12.37
C ASP A 223 5.50 4.91 13.43
N PRO A 224 4.43 5.63 13.03
CA PRO A 224 3.50 6.23 13.99
C PRO A 224 2.62 5.19 14.69
N PHE A 225 2.63 3.94 14.22
CA PHE A 225 1.88 2.82 14.79
C PHE A 225 2.80 1.81 15.50
N GLU A 226 4.01 2.22 15.89
CA GLU A 226 4.91 1.39 16.69
C GLU A 226 4.32 1.19 18.11
N ASP A 227 3.56 0.11 18.30
CA ASP A 227 3.02 -0.33 19.60
C ASP A 227 3.77 -1.55 20.15
N GLU A 228 3.48 -1.93 21.41
CA GLU A 228 4.02 -3.12 22.08
C GLU A 228 3.83 -4.41 21.24
N ALA A 229 4.83 -5.29 21.33
CA ALA A 229 4.87 -6.55 20.59
C ALA A 229 3.57 -7.35 20.74
N ASP A 230 2.96 -7.71 19.61
CA ASP A 230 1.76 -8.52 19.55
C ASP A 230 2.13 -10.00 19.68
N GLU A 231 1.56 -10.79 20.60
CA GLU A 231 1.87 -12.22 20.77
C GLU A 231 1.27 -13.16 19.70
N THR A 232 0.71 -12.63 18.61
CA THR A 232 0.03 -13.44 17.58
C THR A 232 0.98 -14.38 16.81
N ASP A 233 0.64 -15.67 16.78
CA ASP A 233 1.24 -16.67 15.91
C ASP A 233 0.49 -16.69 14.56
N VAL A 234 1.20 -16.36 13.48
CA VAL A 234 0.64 -16.40 12.12
C VAL A 234 0.80 -17.78 11.51
N ASP A 235 -0.10 -18.11 10.58
CA ASP A 235 -0.10 -19.37 9.86
C ASP A 235 1.29 -19.70 9.23
N PRO A 236 1.82 -20.92 9.46
CA PRO A 236 3.11 -21.34 8.93
C PRO A 236 3.23 -21.35 7.41
N ALA A 237 2.13 -21.55 6.67
CA ALA A 237 2.15 -21.47 5.21
C ALA A 237 2.47 -20.04 4.75
N TYR A 238 1.84 -19.05 5.37
CA TYR A 238 2.21 -17.64 5.16
C TYR A 238 3.66 -17.39 5.55
N ALA A 239 4.10 -17.87 6.71
CA ALA A 239 5.47 -17.68 7.19
C ALA A 239 6.51 -18.18 6.16
N LEU A 240 6.35 -19.41 5.65
CA LEU A 240 7.25 -20.00 4.65
C LEU A 240 7.32 -19.17 3.38
N LEU A 241 6.17 -18.78 2.82
CA LEU A 241 6.12 -17.95 1.61
C LEU A 241 6.78 -16.60 1.87
N ARG A 242 6.41 -15.92 2.96
CA ARG A 242 6.90 -14.59 3.32
C ARG A 242 8.42 -14.55 3.50
N LEU A 243 9.01 -15.59 4.08
CA LEU A 243 10.45 -15.69 4.28
C LEU A 243 11.23 -15.78 2.95
N THR A 244 10.60 -16.19 1.84
CA THR A 244 11.21 -16.15 0.50
C THR A 244 11.26 -14.75 -0.12
N TYR A 245 10.51 -13.80 0.45
CA TYR A 245 10.42 -12.40 0.03
C TYR A 245 10.96 -11.43 1.07
N ALA A 246 11.77 -11.90 2.03
CA ALA A 246 12.14 -11.15 3.23
C ALA A 246 12.94 -9.84 2.98
N GLY A 247 13.28 -9.48 1.75
CA GLY A 247 14.07 -8.30 1.41
C GLY A 247 15.49 -8.42 1.95
N ARG A 248 15.66 -8.16 3.25
CA ARG A 248 16.90 -8.36 3.99
C ARG A 248 16.99 -9.79 4.52
N PRO A 249 18.05 -10.53 4.21
CA PRO A 249 18.15 -11.91 4.65
C PRO A 249 18.32 -11.98 6.18
N LEU A 250 17.60 -12.90 6.81
CA LEU A 250 17.81 -13.28 8.22
C LEU A 250 19.03 -14.23 8.37
N GLY A 251 19.55 -14.73 7.25
CA GLY A 251 20.68 -15.64 7.14
C GLY A 251 21.29 -15.56 5.73
N PRO A 252 21.44 -16.68 5.00
CA PRO A 252 21.80 -16.67 3.58
C PRO A 252 20.86 -15.81 2.73
N GLU A 253 21.42 -15.20 1.69
CA GLU A 253 20.65 -14.46 0.68
C GLU A 253 19.78 -15.42 -0.15
N VAL A 254 18.49 -15.13 -0.23
CA VAL A 254 17.50 -15.90 -1.01
C VAL A 254 17.03 -15.02 -2.15
N PRO A 255 17.36 -15.33 -3.41
CA PRO A 255 16.85 -14.59 -4.56
C PRO A 255 15.32 -14.64 -4.61
N LEU A 256 14.67 -13.54 -4.99
CA LEU A 256 13.22 -13.54 -5.16
C LEU A 256 12.82 -14.54 -6.25
N ASN A 257 11.76 -15.30 -5.99
CA ASN A 257 11.19 -16.24 -6.93
C ASN A 257 9.72 -15.90 -7.18
N ARG A 258 9.42 -15.44 -8.40
CA ARG A 258 8.07 -15.00 -8.77
C ARG A 258 7.07 -16.15 -8.86
N ASP A 259 7.56 -17.36 -9.13
CA ASP A 259 6.71 -18.53 -9.33
C ASP A 259 5.96 -18.92 -8.05
N ILE A 260 6.56 -18.68 -6.87
CA ILE A 260 5.92 -18.94 -5.57
C ILE A 260 4.64 -18.10 -5.43
N HIS A 261 4.72 -16.78 -5.68
CA HIS A 261 3.56 -15.89 -5.70
C HIS A 261 2.55 -16.30 -6.77
N LEU A 262 3.01 -16.57 -8.00
CA LEU A 262 2.12 -16.94 -9.11
C LEU A 262 1.32 -18.21 -8.83
N LEU A 263 1.88 -19.17 -8.09
CA LEU A 263 1.17 -20.38 -7.67
C LEU A 263 0.08 -20.03 -6.63
N ALA A 264 0.43 -19.27 -5.59
CA ALA A 264 -0.51 -18.88 -4.54
C ALA A 264 -1.66 -18.00 -5.08
N ASP A 265 -1.36 -17.02 -5.93
CA ASP A 265 -2.35 -16.14 -6.59
C ASP A 265 -3.34 -16.93 -7.46
N ARG A 266 -2.92 -18.06 -8.03
CA ARG A 266 -3.78 -18.97 -8.80
C ARG A 266 -4.62 -19.92 -7.96
N GLY A 267 -4.51 -19.86 -6.64
CA GLY A 267 -5.24 -20.76 -5.74
C GLY A 267 -4.45 -21.97 -5.24
N ASP A 268 -3.18 -22.14 -5.63
CA ASP A 268 -2.39 -23.35 -5.37
C ASP A 268 -1.38 -23.14 -4.23
N LEU A 269 -1.92 -23.03 -3.00
CA LEU A 269 -1.09 -22.79 -1.80
C LEU A 269 -0.18 -23.97 -1.47
N ASP A 270 -0.65 -25.20 -1.66
CA ASP A 270 0.13 -26.41 -1.39
C ASP A 270 1.41 -26.44 -2.23
N THR A 271 1.29 -26.24 -3.54
CA THR A 271 2.44 -26.23 -4.44
C THR A 271 3.33 -25.01 -4.20
N ALA A 272 2.74 -23.83 -3.93
CA ALA A 272 3.51 -22.63 -3.58
C ALA A 272 4.38 -22.85 -2.33
N ARG A 273 3.83 -23.51 -1.30
CA ARG A 273 4.51 -23.85 -0.05
C ARG A 273 5.65 -24.84 -0.28
N GLU A 274 5.40 -25.92 -1.01
CA GLU A 274 6.43 -26.90 -1.36
C GLU A 274 7.59 -26.24 -2.11
N PHE A 275 7.25 -25.37 -3.06
CA PHE A 275 8.23 -24.64 -3.86
C PHE A 275 9.03 -23.64 -3.01
N ALA A 276 8.37 -22.92 -2.10
CA ALA A 276 9.02 -22.02 -1.14
C ALA A 276 9.99 -22.78 -0.22
N GLY A 277 9.56 -23.91 0.34
CA GLY A 277 10.42 -24.74 1.19
C GLY A 277 11.63 -25.31 0.45
N ALA A 278 11.42 -25.80 -0.78
CA ALA A 278 12.51 -26.26 -1.64
C ALA A 278 13.49 -25.12 -2.00
N HIS A 279 12.96 -23.92 -2.27
CA HIS A 279 13.75 -22.74 -2.59
C HIS A 279 14.61 -22.29 -1.41
N LEU A 280 14.05 -22.24 -0.19
CA LEU A 280 14.80 -21.92 1.03
C LEU A 280 15.91 -22.95 1.30
N ARG A 281 15.60 -24.26 1.19
CA ARG A 281 16.58 -25.34 1.38
C ARG A 281 17.73 -25.28 0.37
N LYS A 282 17.40 -25.00 -0.89
CA LYS A 282 18.41 -24.80 -1.94
C LYS A 282 19.41 -23.69 -1.60
N HIS A 283 18.98 -22.68 -0.83
CA HIS A 283 19.80 -21.54 -0.42
C HIS A 283 20.36 -21.68 1.00
N GLY A 284 20.38 -22.89 1.56
CA GLY A 284 21.12 -23.19 2.79
C GLY A 284 20.28 -23.14 4.08
N TYR A 285 18.97 -22.95 4.01
CA TYR A 285 18.12 -23.02 5.19
C TYR A 285 17.68 -24.46 5.49
N THR A 286 17.55 -24.77 6.78
CA THR A 286 16.82 -25.92 7.30
C THR A 286 15.47 -25.44 7.83
N ILE A 287 14.41 -26.19 7.54
CA ILE A 287 13.04 -25.92 8.00
C ILE A 287 12.65 -27.07 8.91
N GLY A 288 12.42 -26.80 10.19
CA GLY A 288 12.06 -27.82 11.17
C GLY A 288 10.56 -28.17 11.19
N ARG A 289 9.71 -27.26 10.72
CA ARG A 289 8.27 -27.50 10.58
C ARG A 289 7.78 -27.06 9.21
N ASP A 290 7.35 -28.02 8.40
CA ASP A 290 6.77 -27.78 7.08
C ASP A 290 5.53 -28.63 6.78
N ASP A 291 5.03 -29.41 7.76
CA ASP A 291 3.82 -30.21 7.62
C ASP A 291 2.65 -29.50 8.31
N PHE A 292 1.80 -28.85 7.51
CA PHE A 292 0.67 -28.05 7.99
C PHE A 292 -0.52 -28.27 7.06
N THR A 293 -1.72 -28.31 7.64
CA THR A 293 -2.97 -28.32 6.89
C THR A 293 -3.32 -26.90 6.48
N ASN A 294 -3.43 -26.65 5.18
CA ASN A 294 -3.78 -25.33 4.66
C ASN A 294 -5.30 -25.09 4.78
N GLU A 295 -5.69 -24.23 5.72
CA GLU A 295 -7.08 -23.74 5.84
C GLU A 295 -7.26 -22.33 5.26
N LEU A 296 -6.15 -21.67 4.92
CA LEU A 296 -6.15 -20.31 4.38
C LEU A 296 -6.49 -20.26 2.88
N ASP A 297 -7.10 -19.15 2.49
CA ASP A 297 -7.25 -18.80 1.07
C ASP A 297 -5.88 -18.46 0.47
N ALA A 298 -5.47 -19.22 -0.54
CA ALA A 298 -4.17 -19.06 -1.20
C ALA A 298 -3.94 -17.66 -1.78
N ARG A 299 -4.99 -17.02 -2.29
CA ARG A 299 -4.91 -15.71 -2.95
C ARG A 299 -4.73 -14.62 -1.89
N ARG A 300 -5.37 -14.75 -0.73
CA ARG A 300 -5.10 -13.90 0.43
C ARG A 300 -3.67 -14.05 0.91
N VAL A 301 -3.15 -15.27 1.00
CA VAL A 301 -1.75 -15.51 1.36
C VAL A 301 -0.82 -14.81 0.36
N ALA A 302 -1.09 -14.91 -0.95
CA ALA A 302 -0.34 -14.21 -1.98
C ALA A 302 -0.37 -12.68 -1.78
N ALA A 303 -1.55 -12.12 -1.52
CA ALA A 303 -1.73 -10.67 -1.36
C ALA A 303 -1.02 -10.17 -0.10
N ALA A 304 -1.04 -10.98 0.96
CA ALA A 304 -0.40 -10.66 2.23
C ALA A 304 1.13 -10.52 2.13
N LEU A 305 1.75 -11.04 1.05
CA LEU A 305 3.17 -10.87 0.78
C LEU A 305 3.53 -9.43 0.38
N LEU A 306 2.56 -8.61 0.01
CA LEU A 306 2.78 -7.19 -0.31
C LEU A 306 3.07 -6.34 0.94
N PHE A 307 2.47 -6.69 2.08
CA PHE A 307 2.60 -5.91 3.30
C PHE A 307 4.05 -5.92 3.82
N PRO A 308 4.64 -4.78 4.16
CA PRO A 308 5.96 -4.72 4.78
C PRO A 308 5.91 -5.26 6.21
N LEU A 309 6.97 -5.97 6.65
CA LEU A 309 7.08 -6.48 8.02
C LEU A 309 8.34 -5.95 8.69
N SER A 310 8.27 -5.76 10.01
CA SER A 310 9.41 -5.40 10.84
C SER A 310 10.49 -6.50 10.80
N LEU A 311 11.71 -6.20 11.26
CA LEU A 311 12.73 -7.24 11.42
C LEU A 311 12.32 -8.25 12.49
N GLU A 312 11.73 -7.77 13.59
CA GLU A 312 11.28 -8.59 14.71
C GLU A 312 10.22 -9.60 14.26
N ASP A 313 9.18 -9.16 13.54
CA ASP A 313 8.13 -10.05 13.06
C ASP A 313 8.66 -11.07 12.05
N ARG A 314 9.61 -10.68 11.19
CA ARG A 314 10.28 -11.65 10.30
C ARG A 314 11.07 -12.70 11.11
N THR A 315 11.74 -12.30 12.18
CA THR A 315 12.41 -13.24 13.09
C THR A 315 11.41 -14.18 13.77
N ARG A 316 10.25 -13.67 14.17
CA ARG A 316 9.18 -14.50 14.75
C ARG A 316 8.59 -15.49 13.75
N LEU A 317 8.36 -15.07 12.50
CA LEU A 317 7.96 -15.99 11.43
C LEU A 317 9.01 -17.09 11.22
N ALA A 318 10.30 -16.74 11.21
CA ALA A 318 11.38 -17.72 11.11
C ALA A 318 11.37 -18.72 12.28
N GLN A 319 11.13 -18.25 13.51
CA GLN A 319 10.99 -19.13 14.69
C GLN A 319 9.77 -20.05 14.59
N SER A 320 8.63 -19.57 14.07
CA SER A 320 7.40 -20.36 13.96
C SER A 320 7.54 -21.62 13.10
N VAL A 321 8.45 -21.59 12.11
CA VAL A 321 8.76 -22.71 11.19
C VAL A 321 10.07 -23.42 11.52
N ASP A 322 10.67 -23.11 12.68
CA ASP A 322 11.98 -23.61 13.12
C ASP A 322 13.05 -23.43 12.01
N LEU A 323 13.11 -22.22 11.41
CA LEU A 323 14.06 -21.89 10.35
C LEU A 323 15.47 -21.67 10.94
N SER A 324 16.46 -22.39 10.43
CA SER A 324 17.88 -22.18 10.77
C SER A 324 18.77 -22.19 9.53
N ALA A 325 19.92 -21.52 9.58
CA ALA A 325 20.93 -21.51 8.52
C ALA A 325 22.17 -22.33 8.90
#